data_AF-A0A329K8X9-F1
#
_entry.id   AF-A0A329K8X9-F1
#
_cell.length_a   1.000
_cell.length_b   1.000
_cell.length_c   1.000
_cell.angle_alpha   90.00
_cell.angle_beta   90.00
_cell.angle_gamma   90.00
#
_symmetry.space_group_name_H-M   'P 1'
#
loop_
_entity.id
_entity.type
_entity.pdbx_description
1 polymer ?
#
loop_
_entity_poly.entity_id
_entity_poly.type
_entity_poly.pdbx_seq_one_letter_code
_entity_poly.pdbx_strand_id
1 'polypeptide(L)'
;MPVFQADRPMEGLAYNVELQEALRRLAPKERHIILLRIVEENRFEEIAEQLDISYSAVRKRYERAIKKLKRDLADKGARKDERSFSCL
;
A
#
# COMPACT_ATOMS: atom_id res chain seq x y z
N MET A 1 21.64 -17.74 -4.71
CA MET A 1 20.64 -16.83 -4.12
C MET A 1 20.74 -15.50 -4.86
N PRO A 2 19.77 -15.10 -5.69
CA PRO A 2 19.83 -13.80 -6.34
C PRO A 2 19.52 -12.72 -5.32
N VAL A 3 20.42 -11.74 -5.22
CA VAL A 3 20.29 -10.55 -4.39
C VAL A 3 19.22 -9.66 -5.03
N PHE A 4 18.16 -9.33 -4.28
CA PHE A 4 17.16 -8.35 -4.69
C PHE A 4 17.82 -6.96 -4.64
N GLN A 5 18.41 -6.54 -5.76
CA GLN A 5 19.08 -5.25 -5.88
C GLN A 5 18.02 -4.13 -5.89
N ALA A 6 17.70 -3.57 -4.73
CA ALA A 6 16.70 -2.50 -4.60
C ALA A 6 17.25 -1.08 -4.85
N ASP A 7 18.55 -0.91 -5.11
CA ASP A 7 19.19 0.41 -5.15
C ASP A 7 19.61 0.88 -6.55
N ARG A 8 18.85 0.54 -7.60
CA ARG A 8 18.94 1.31 -8.87
C ARG A 8 17.77 2.28 -8.93
N PRO A 9 18.00 3.60 -8.82
CA PRO A 9 16.96 4.57 -9.14
C PRO A 9 16.70 4.49 -10.66
N MET A 10 15.65 3.77 -11.05
CA MET A 10 15.12 3.80 -12.40
C MET A 10 14.45 5.17 -12.60
N GLU A 11 14.92 5.96 -13.54
CA GLU A 11 14.51 7.35 -13.86
C GLU A 11 12.99 7.55 -14.16
N GLY A 12 12.17 6.49 -14.11
CA GLY A 12 10.70 6.55 -14.23
C GLY A 12 9.92 6.20 -12.96
N LEU A 13 10.59 5.71 -11.91
CA LEU A 13 10.03 5.55 -10.57
C LEU A 13 10.39 6.77 -9.74
N ALA A 14 9.75 7.92 -10.02
CA ALA A 14 9.55 8.90 -8.95
C ALA A 14 8.72 8.19 -7.87
N TYR A 15 9.43 7.52 -6.96
CA TYR A 15 8.88 6.66 -5.94
C TYR A 15 7.85 7.50 -5.20
N ASN A 16 6.59 7.09 -5.27
CA ASN A 16 5.48 7.93 -4.86
C ASN A 16 5.54 8.03 -3.32
N VAL A 17 6.29 9.03 -2.82
CA VAL A 17 6.64 9.18 -1.39
C VAL A 17 5.37 9.19 -0.54
N GLU A 18 4.31 9.79 -1.07
CA GLU A 18 2.99 9.82 -0.43
C GLU A 18 2.40 8.42 -0.26
N LEU A 19 2.48 7.56 -1.29
CA LEU A 19 2.06 6.16 -1.23
C LEU A 19 2.92 5.36 -0.25
N GLN A 20 4.24 5.56 -0.26
CA GLN A 20 5.11 4.88 0.69
C GLN A 20 4.79 5.22 2.14
N GLU A 21 4.60 6.51 2.42
CA GLU A 21 4.23 6.97 3.77
C GLU A 21 2.87 6.42 4.17
N ALA A 22 1.89 6.40 3.26
CA ALA A 22 0.59 5.80 3.52
C ALA A 22 0.72 4.29 3.85
N LEU A 23 1.52 3.54 3.07
CA LEU A 23 1.81 2.14 3.36
C LEU A 23 2.51 1.93 4.71
N ARG A 24 3.38 2.85 5.13
CA ARG A 24 4.04 2.80 6.45
C ARG A 24 3.09 3.07 7.62
N ARG A 25 1.97 3.76 7.40
CA ARG A 25 0.94 4.02 8.43
C ARG A 25 -0.03 2.86 8.64
N LEU A 26 -0.16 1.97 7.66
CA LEU A 26 -0.95 0.75 7.81
C LEU A 26 -0.35 -0.16 8.90
N ALA A 27 -1.23 -0.91 9.59
CA ALA A 27 -0.75 -1.90 10.53
C ALA A 27 0.10 -2.96 9.80
N PRO A 28 1.15 -3.53 10.42
CA PRO A 28 2.03 -4.49 9.74
C PRO A 28 1.28 -5.65 9.10
N LYS A 29 0.25 -6.18 9.77
CA LYS A 29 -0.61 -7.27 9.26
C LYS A 29 -1.44 -6.85 8.04
N GLU A 30 -1.91 -5.60 8.00
CA GLU A 30 -2.70 -5.06 6.88
C GLU A 30 -1.81 -4.86 5.65
N ARG A 31 -0.64 -4.25 5.85
CA ARG A 31 0.38 -4.04 4.81
C ARG A 31 0.85 -5.37 4.22
N HIS A 32 1.09 -6.37 5.06
CA HIS A 32 1.54 -7.68 4.59
C HIS A 32 0.52 -8.34 3.65
N ILE A 33 -0.77 -8.31 4.01
CA ILE A 33 -1.85 -8.84 3.14
C ILE A 33 -1.91 -8.09 1.80
N ILE A 34 -1.70 -6.78 1.79
CA ILE A 34 -1.64 -6.00 0.53
C ILE A 34 -0.47 -6.44 -0.34
N LEU A 35 0.73 -6.61 0.24
CA LEU A 35 1.91 -7.04 -0.49
C LEU A 35 1.73 -8.43 -1.10
N LEU A 36 1.26 -9.41 -0.31
CA LEU A 36 0.94 -10.75 -0.81
C LEU A 36 -0.06 -10.71 -1.97
N ARG A 37 -1.06 -9.83 -1.89
CA ARG A 37 -2.10 -9.75 -2.93
C ARG A 37 -1.65 -9.05 -4.21
N ILE A 38 -0.84 -8.01 -4.11
CA ILE A 38 -0.53 -7.12 -5.25
C ILE A 38 0.83 -7.44 -5.86
N VAL A 39 1.82 -7.77 -5.04
CA VAL A 39 3.20 -8.02 -5.50
C VAL A 39 3.39 -9.48 -5.85
N GLU A 40 2.87 -10.38 -5.01
CA GLU A 40 2.95 -11.82 -5.25
C GLU A 40 1.74 -12.38 -6.01
N GLU A 41 0.74 -11.53 -6.29
CA GLU A 41 -0.49 -11.89 -7.01
C GLU A 41 -1.30 -13.04 -6.37
N ASN A 42 -1.07 -13.33 -5.09
CA ASN A 42 -1.71 -14.45 -4.38
C ASN A 42 -3.23 -14.24 -4.27
N ARG A 43 -3.96 -15.36 -4.38
CA ARG A 43 -5.41 -15.41 -4.16
C ARG A 43 -5.73 -15.28 -2.66
N PHE A 44 -6.96 -14.89 -2.33
CA PHE A 44 -7.32 -14.73 -0.92
C PHE A 44 -7.31 -16.05 -0.14
N GLU A 45 -7.59 -17.16 -0.82
CA GLU A 45 -7.49 -18.53 -0.34
C GLU A 45 -6.05 -18.89 0.03
N GLU A 46 -5.11 -18.62 -0.88
CA GLU A 46 -3.67 -18.88 -0.65
C GLU A 46 -3.12 -18.03 0.49
N ILE A 47 -3.52 -16.76 0.58
CA ILE A 47 -3.14 -15.88 1.70
C ILE A 47 -3.74 -16.39 3.03
N ALA A 48 -4.95 -16.94 2.99
CA ALA A 48 -5.59 -17.50 4.19
C ALA A 48 -4.84 -18.72 4.71
N GLU A 49 -4.44 -19.61 3.81
CA GLU A 49 -3.60 -20.78 4.12
C GLU A 49 -2.20 -20.36 4.62
N GLN A 50 -1.54 -19.43 3.94
CA GLN A 50 -0.21 -18.93 4.32
C GLN A 50 -0.18 -18.27 5.70
N LEU A 51 -1.25 -17.56 6.07
CA LEU A 51 -1.33 -16.80 7.31
C LEU A 51 -2.08 -17.55 8.43
N ASP A 52 -2.54 -18.77 8.17
CA ASP A 52 -3.36 -19.60 9.08
C ASP A 52 -4.55 -18.83 9.70
N ILE A 53 -5.32 -18.16 8.84
CA ILE A 53 -6.52 -17.42 9.22
C ILE A 53 -7.64 -17.65 8.20
N SER A 54 -8.89 -17.40 8.58
CA SER A 54 -10.00 -17.60 7.65
C SER A 54 -9.96 -16.67 6.44
N TYR A 55 -10.44 -17.15 5.29
CA TYR A 55 -10.67 -16.36 4.07
C TYR A 55 -11.44 -15.05 4.36
N SER A 56 -12.49 -15.14 5.18
CA SER A 56 -13.31 -13.99 5.56
C SER A 56 -12.52 -12.96 6.40
N ALA A 57 -11.57 -13.41 7.23
CA ALA A 57 -10.68 -12.53 7.95
C ALA A 57 -9.67 -11.84 7.02
N VAL A 58 -9.10 -12.56 6.04
CA VAL A 58 -8.21 -11.98 5.01
C VAL A 58 -8.95 -10.90 4.23
N ARG A 59 -10.11 -11.22 3.66
CA ARG A 59 -10.91 -10.29 2.86
C ARG A 59 -11.26 -9.02 3.65
N LYS A 60 -11.78 -9.17 4.88
CA LYS A 60 -12.10 -8.01 5.75
C LYS A 60 -10.87 -7.18 6.11
N ARG A 61 -9.70 -7.81 6.31
CA ARG A 61 -8.44 -7.08 6.58
C ARG A 61 -7.99 -6.33 5.33
N TYR A 62 -8.01 -6.97 4.17
CA TYR A 62 -7.68 -6.35 2.89
C TYR A 62 -8.57 -5.14 2.58
N GLU A 63 -9.90 -5.30 2.68
CA GLU A 63 -10.86 -4.21 2.43
C GLU A 63 -10.63 -3.02 3.37
N ARG A 64 -10.38 -3.29 4.67
CA ARG A 64 -10.05 -2.24 5.65
C ARG A 64 -8.71 -1.56 5.34
N ALA A 65 -7.70 -2.33 4.96
CA ALA A 65 -6.38 -1.82 4.61
C ALA A 65 -6.45 -0.89 3.39
N ILE A 66 -7.15 -1.30 2.33
CA ILE A 66 -7.39 -0.46 1.13
C ILE A 66 -8.19 0.79 1.49
N LYS A 67 -9.22 0.68 2.34
CA LYS A 67 -10.00 1.85 2.78
C LYS A 67 -9.14 2.86 3.54
N LYS A 68 -8.24 2.40 4.42
CA LYS A 68 -7.28 3.27 5.12
C LYS A 68 -6.31 3.92 4.15
N LEU A 69 -5.73 3.15 3.23
CA LEU A 69 -4.80 3.66 2.23
C LEU A 69 -5.44 4.77 1.37
N LYS A 70 -6.69 4.56 0.91
CA LYS A 70 -7.43 5.56 0.14
C LYS A 70 -7.70 6.84 0.95
N ARG A 71 -8.06 6.72 2.24
CA ARG A 71 -8.28 7.87 3.12
C ARG A 71 -6.99 8.66 3.34
N ASP A 72 -5.91 7.99 3.67
CA ASP A 72 -4.61 8.63 3.92
C ASP A 72 -4.10 9.41 2.69
N LEU A 73 -4.38 8.90 1.48
CA LEU A 73 -4.03 9.58 0.23
C LEU A 73 -4.99 10.72 -0.09
N ALA A 74 -6.30 10.56 0.13
CA ALA A 74 -7.30 11.60 -0.10
C ALA A 74 -7.12 12.80 0.85
N ASP A 75 -6.87 12.53 2.13
CA ASP A 75 -6.66 13.57 3.16
C ASP A 75 -5.39 14.41 2.88
N LYS A 76 -4.41 13.83 2.18
CA LYS A 76 -3.20 14.54 1.72
C LYS A 76 -3.43 15.32 0.43
N GLY A 77 -4.21 14.78 -0.50
CA GLY A 77 -4.61 15.48 -1.73
C GLY A 77 -5.31 16.81 -1.43
N ALA A 78 -6.24 16.81 -0.47
CA ALA A 78 -6.97 18.01 -0.05
C ALA A 78 -6.08 19.11 0.58
N ARG A 79 -4.90 18.75 1.13
CA ARG A 79 -3.92 19.73 1.65
C ARG A 79 -3.00 20.33 0.59
N LYS A 80 -2.98 19.77 -0.63
CA LYS A 80 -2.10 20.20 -1.72
C LYS A 80 -2.77 21.20 -2.66
N ASP A 81 -4.11 21.25 -2.67
CA ASP A 81 -4.88 22.20 -3.50
C ASP A 81 -4.87 23.64 -2.98
N GLU A 82 -4.43 23.89 -1.73
CA GLU A 82 -4.29 25.25 -1.17
C GLU A 82 -2.91 25.89 -1.40
N ARG A 83 -1.94 25.20 -2.04
CA ARG A 83 -0.60 25.76 -2.34
C ARG A 83 -0.37 26.09 -3.80
N SER A 84 -1.43 26.10 -4.60
CA SER A 84 -1.36 26.48 -6.02
C SER A 84 -2.50 27.42 -6.42
N PHE A 85 -2.87 28.35 -5.54
CA PHE A 85 -3.56 29.58 -5.94
C PHE A 85 -3.06 30.74 -5.07
N SER A 86 -1.76 31.00 -5.10
CA SER A 86 -1.18 32.25 -4.63
C SER A 86 -0.18 32.73 -5.67
N CYS A 87 -0.48 33.91 -6.23
CA CYS A 87 0.28 34.68 -7.22
C CYS A 87 0.46 34.05 -8.61
N LEU A 88 -0.37 34.48 -9.55
CA LEU A 88 -0.02 35.49 -10.57
C LEU A 88 -1.29 35.98 -11.29
#